data_AF-A0A6P2AG84-F1
#
_entry.id   AF-A0A6P2AG84-F1
#
_cell.length_a   1.000
_cell.length_b   1.000
_cell.length_c   1.000
_cell.angle_alpha   90.00
_cell.angle_beta   90.00
_cell.angle_gamma   90.00
#
_symmetry.space_group_name_H-M   'P 1'
#
loop_
_entity.id
_entity.type
_entity.pdbx_description
1 polymer ?
#
loop_
_entity_poly.entity_id
_entity_poly.type
_entity_poly.pdbx_seq_one_letter_code
_entity_poly.pdbx_strand_id
1 'polypeptide(L)'
;MWVGIYLPQVKEEFLQLRRNPQLKSDLQIEQCWEYELLDIWLKQGKIDAKQVNQFITAQVKEILFDIARARQVKIEYKPDIVYSSPLTLINSEQITAEAWQEWEEWQKARLADRSPDAAPLIIKPEELKQKVPQKTFAGMIKLLNGTKTVRELSLELTQQNLIKFTSLVKGYIDTGLIELVEVSDFSSPIKEIDTYVPLIACIDDSPIICQIMETIVKDCGYRFLAISDELRAVNILLKHKPDLLFLDYIMPKVNGYELCGMLRKVPQFAELPIVILTAHQNLLEQFRGKISGCSTLIYKPVKAEVVKATITEHLNPNYTQKNSLSNQMTNDSAVNQSKSEPLYFSV
;
A
#
# COMPACT_ATOMS: atom_id res chain seq x y z
N MET A 1 14.91 -12.03 -3.37
CA MET A 1 16.13 -12.79 -3.74
C MET A 1 17.26 -12.58 -2.73
N TRP A 2 17.33 -11.39 -2.12
CA TRP A 2 18.12 -11.03 -0.92
C TRP A 2 18.10 -12.06 0.20
N VAL A 3 16.94 -12.65 0.51
CA VAL A 3 16.81 -13.71 1.51
C VAL A 3 17.74 -14.88 1.19
N GLY A 4 17.89 -15.26 -0.08
CA GLY A 4 18.77 -16.37 -0.47
C GLY A 4 20.27 -16.11 -0.28
N ILE A 5 20.67 -14.85 -0.13
CA ILE A 5 22.08 -14.44 -0.03
C ILE A 5 22.44 -14.12 1.42
N TYR A 6 21.64 -13.29 2.08
CA TYR A 6 21.87 -12.88 3.47
C TYR A 6 21.32 -13.87 4.49
N LEU A 7 20.25 -14.60 4.12
CA LEU A 7 19.52 -15.53 4.99
C LEU A 7 19.35 -16.91 4.31
N PRO A 8 20.43 -17.53 3.79
CA PRO A 8 20.35 -18.72 2.94
C PRO A 8 19.59 -19.87 3.58
N GLN A 9 19.61 -19.98 4.91
CA GLN A 9 18.96 -21.03 5.68
C GLN A 9 17.42 -20.96 5.67
N VAL A 10 16.83 -19.78 5.41
CA VAL A 10 15.37 -19.59 5.30
C VAL A 10 14.93 -19.36 3.85
N LYS A 11 15.84 -19.51 2.88
CA LYS A 11 15.57 -19.28 1.45
C LYS A 11 14.42 -20.12 0.92
N GLU A 12 14.43 -21.43 1.17
CA GLU A 12 13.39 -22.33 0.65
C GLU A 12 12.04 -22.06 1.32
N GLU A 13 12.03 -21.79 2.63
CA GLU A 13 10.83 -21.41 3.37
C GLU A 13 10.24 -20.11 2.82
N PHE A 14 11.07 -19.10 2.55
CA PHE A 14 10.64 -17.85 1.90
C PHE A 14 10.01 -18.10 0.52
N LEU A 15 10.65 -18.93 -0.31
CA LEU A 15 10.12 -19.26 -1.64
C LEU A 15 8.80 -20.04 -1.56
N GLN A 16 8.63 -20.91 -0.56
CA GLN A 16 7.38 -21.64 -0.32
C GLN A 16 6.27 -20.69 0.14
N LEU A 17 6.52 -19.82 1.12
CA LEU A 17 5.57 -18.83 1.62
C LEU A 17 5.08 -17.90 0.51
N ARG A 18 5.96 -17.59 -0.45
CA ARG A 18 5.64 -16.76 -1.59
C ARG A 18 4.78 -17.48 -2.65
N ARG A 19 4.98 -18.79 -2.85
CA ARG A 19 4.21 -19.59 -3.82
C ARG A 19 2.82 -19.95 -3.31
N ASN A 20 2.66 -20.13 -2.01
CA ASN A 20 1.39 -20.49 -1.41
C ASN A 20 1.15 -19.73 -0.10
N PRO A 21 0.44 -18.60 -0.15
CA PRO A 21 0.16 -17.81 1.04
C PRO A 21 -0.83 -18.45 2.02
N GLN A 22 -1.52 -19.52 1.62
CA GLN A 22 -2.47 -20.22 2.50
C GLN A 22 -1.81 -20.98 3.66
N LEU A 23 -0.49 -21.18 3.64
CA LEU A 23 0.26 -21.74 4.78
C LEU A 23 0.29 -20.79 6.01
N LYS A 24 -0.28 -19.57 5.91
CA LYS A 24 -0.19 -18.50 6.92
C LYS A 24 -1.50 -18.19 7.66
N SER A 25 -2.43 -19.14 7.83
CA SER A 25 -3.47 -18.96 8.87
C SER A 25 -2.85 -18.89 10.27
N ASP A 26 -1.68 -19.50 10.45
CA ASP A 26 -1.06 -19.71 11.77
C ASP A 26 -0.03 -18.64 12.12
N LEU A 27 0.52 -17.94 11.11
CA LEU A 27 1.42 -16.80 11.28
C LEU A 27 0.57 -15.54 11.17
N GLN A 28 0.20 -14.96 12.32
CA GLN A 28 -0.57 -13.71 12.44
C GLN A 28 0.20 -12.52 11.87
N ILE A 29 0.36 -12.47 10.54
CA ILE A 29 1.09 -11.42 9.85
C ILE A 29 0.08 -10.41 9.30
N GLU A 30 0.22 -9.15 9.70
CA GLU A 30 -0.86 -8.16 9.51
C GLU A 30 -0.53 -7.05 8.52
N GLN A 31 0.71 -6.54 8.48
CA GLN A 31 1.01 -5.28 7.78
C GLN A 31 2.31 -5.32 6.96
N CYS A 32 3.47 -5.55 7.57
CA CYS A 32 4.77 -5.59 6.86
C CYS A 32 5.30 -7.02 6.86
N TRP A 33 4.81 -7.80 5.91
CA TRP A 33 4.99 -9.25 5.95
C TRP A 33 6.44 -9.72 5.88
N GLU A 34 7.34 -8.96 5.23
CA GLU A 34 8.77 -9.29 5.19
C GLU A 34 9.45 -8.99 6.53
N TYR A 35 9.11 -7.87 7.17
CA TYR A 35 9.65 -7.48 8.47
C TYR A 35 9.18 -8.42 9.58
N GLU A 36 7.88 -8.71 9.64
CA GLU A 36 7.29 -9.63 10.61
C GLU A 36 7.84 -11.06 10.43
N LEU A 37 8.16 -11.46 9.19
CA LEU A 37 8.78 -12.75 8.92
C LEU A 37 10.22 -12.83 9.44
N LEU A 38 11.00 -11.74 9.36
CA LEU A 38 12.32 -11.65 10.00
C LEU A 38 12.20 -11.81 11.52
N ASP A 39 11.22 -11.17 12.15
CA ASP A 39 10.98 -11.29 13.60
C ASP A 39 10.65 -12.74 13.99
N ILE A 40 9.75 -13.40 13.25
CA ILE A 40 9.39 -14.80 13.46
C ILE A 40 10.64 -15.69 13.35
N TRP A 41 11.43 -15.54 12.29
CA TRP A 41 12.64 -16.36 12.10
C TRP A 41 13.71 -16.11 13.15
N LEU A 42 13.84 -14.87 13.62
CA LEU A 42 14.75 -14.51 14.70
C LEU A 42 14.33 -15.16 16.02
N LYS A 43 13.03 -15.07 16.37
CA LYS A 43 12.45 -15.72 17.56
C LYS A 43 12.55 -17.25 17.52
N GLN A 44 12.46 -17.84 16.33
CA GLN A 44 12.65 -19.28 16.10
C GLN A 44 14.13 -19.71 16.10
N GLY A 45 15.08 -18.77 16.17
CA GLY A 45 16.51 -19.07 16.10
C GLY A 45 16.98 -19.56 14.73
N LYS A 46 16.19 -19.35 13.67
CA LYS A 46 16.56 -19.71 12.28
C LYS A 46 17.54 -18.70 11.69
N ILE A 47 17.46 -17.44 12.10
CA ILE A 47 18.39 -16.37 11.72
C ILE A 47 18.89 -15.69 12.99
N ASP A 48 20.05 -15.04 12.92
CA ASP A 48 20.60 -14.28 14.04
C ASP A 48 20.48 -12.75 13.85
N ALA A 49 20.69 -12.00 14.93
CA ALA A 49 20.57 -10.54 14.93
C ALA A 49 21.57 -9.85 13.98
N LYS A 50 22.75 -10.44 13.74
CA LYS A 50 23.75 -9.90 12.81
C LYS A 50 23.26 -10.07 11.37
N GLN A 51 22.70 -11.23 11.04
CA GLN A 51 22.10 -11.49 9.73
C GLN A 51 20.91 -10.57 9.46
N VAL A 52 20.03 -10.36 10.46
CA VAL A 52 18.92 -9.40 10.37
C VAL A 52 19.43 -7.99 10.13
N ASN A 53 20.42 -7.53 10.91
CA ASN A 53 21.02 -6.21 10.72
C ASN A 53 21.63 -6.04 9.32
N GLN A 54 22.39 -7.01 8.83
CA GLN A 54 22.98 -6.98 7.50
C GLN A 54 21.92 -6.95 6.40
N PHE A 55 20.87 -7.75 6.53
CA PHE A 55 19.77 -7.79 5.57
C PHE A 55 19.02 -6.45 5.51
N ILE A 56 18.57 -5.92 6.65
CA ILE A 56 17.82 -4.66 6.70
C ILE A 56 18.70 -3.50 6.25
N THR A 57 19.97 -3.45 6.69
CA THR A 57 20.93 -2.42 6.26
C THR A 57 21.11 -2.46 4.74
N ALA A 58 21.26 -3.65 4.14
CA ALA A 58 21.38 -3.76 2.70
C ALA A 58 20.13 -3.21 2.00
N GLN A 59 18.92 -3.64 2.41
CA GLN A 59 17.65 -3.19 1.82
C GLN A 59 17.45 -1.67 1.93
N VAL A 60 17.69 -1.09 3.11
CA VAL A 60 17.56 0.36 3.32
C VAL A 60 18.54 1.12 2.43
N LYS A 61 19.77 0.63 2.27
CA LYS A 61 20.76 1.26 1.40
C LYS A 61 20.30 1.27 -0.07
N GLU A 62 19.67 0.20 -0.55
CA GLU A 62 19.13 0.14 -1.91
C GLU A 62 18.01 1.15 -2.14
N ILE A 63 17.07 1.22 -1.18
CA ILE A 63 15.96 2.17 -1.24
C ILE A 63 16.50 3.60 -1.25
N LEU A 64 17.48 3.91 -0.41
CA LEU A 64 18.13 5.23 -0.37
C LEU A 64 18.87 5.55 -1.67
N PHE A 65 19.53 4.57 -2.29
CA PHE A 65 20.13 4.73 -3.61
C PHE A 65 19.06 5.09 -4.66
N ASP A 66 17.92 4.41 -4.65
CA ASP A 66 16.84 4.67 -5.61
C ASP A 66 16.16 6.02 -5.39
N ILE A 67 16.02 6.44 -4.12
CA ILE A 67 15.59 7.78 -3.74
C ILE A 67 16.58 8.83 -4.24
N ALA A 68 17.89 8.61 -4.10
CA ALA A 68 18.93 9.53 -4.57
C ALA A 68 18.91 9.71 -6.11
N ARG A 69 18.50 8.67 -6.85
CA ARG A 69 18.26 8.71 -8.29
C ARG A 69 16.96 9.42 -8.68
N ALA A 70 15.94 9.37 -7.83
CA ALA A 70 14.59 9.83 -8.15
C ALA A 70 14.54 11.35 -8.37
N ARG A 71 13.88 11.78 -9.45
CA ARG A 71 13.65 13.21 -9.73
C ARG A 71 12.56 13.82 -8.84
N GLN A 72 11.58 13.00 -8.48
CA GLN A 72 10.45 13.36 -7.64
C GLN A 72 10.14 12.18 -6.73
N VAL A 73 9.90 12.48 -5.46
CA VAL A 73 9.54 11.49 -4.45
C VAL A 73 8.24 11.95 -3.83
N LYS A 74 7.24 11.07 -3.83
CA LYS A 74 6.02 11.26 -3.04
C LYS A 74 6.18 10.45 -1.77
N ILE A 75 6.14 11.13 -0.63
CA ILE A 75 6.19 10.50 0.68
C ILE A 75 4.77 10.41 1.22
N GLU A 76 4.34 9.21 1.56
CA GLU A 76 3.09 8.96 2.28
C GLU A 76 3.44 8.34 3.63
N TYR A 77 3.16 9.08 4.70
CA TYR A 77 3.42 8.63 6.06
C TYR A 77 2.18 7.97 6.65
N LYS A 78 2.30 6.72 7.09
CA LYS A 78 1.23 5.94 7.72
C LYS A 78 1.59 5.69 9.20
N PRO A 79 1.17 6.58 10.13
CA PRO A 79 1.61 6.55 11.54
C PRO A 79 1.05 5.40 12.37
N ASP A 80 -0.02 4.74 11.93
CA ASP A 80 -0.76 3.77 12.74
C ASP A 80 -0.05 2.40 12.89
N ILE A 81 1.14 2.27 12.29
CA ILE A 81 1.96 1.06 12.36
C ILE A 81 2.95 1.22 13.51
N VAL A 82 2.55 0.79 14.70
CA VAL A 82 3.42 0.77 15.89
C VAL A 82 3.91 -0.66 16.11
N TYR A 83 5.17 -0.93 15.75
CA TYR A 83 5.82 -2.17 16.14
C TYR A 83 6.23 -2.14 17.61
N SER A 84 5.97 -3.23 18.32
CA SER A 84 6.26 -3.33 19.75
C SER A 84 7.76 -3.36 20.07
N SER A 85 8.61 -3.79 19.13
CA SER A 85 10.07 -3.81 19.27
C SER A 85 10.79 -3.71 17.91
N PRO A 86 11.79 -2.83 17.75
CA PRO A 86 12.60 -2.79 16.53
C PRO A 86 13.54 -4.01 16.45
N LEU A 87 13.65 -4.62 15.27
CA LEU A 87 14.56 -5.75 15.03
C LEU A 87 16.04 -5.36 15.02
N THR A 88 16.34 -4.12 14.65
CA THR A 88 17.72 -3.63 14.58
C THR A 88 17.77 -2.11 14.65
N LEU A 89 18.92 -1.57 15.03
CA LEU A 89 19.21 -0.14 14.97
C LEU A 89 20.15 0.12 13.80
N ILE A 90 19.84 1.15 13.00
CA ILE A 90 20.63 1.56 11.84
C ILE A 90 21.06 3.01 12.05
N ASN A 91 22.31 3.31 11.76
CA ASN A 91 22.81 4.68 11.70
C ASN A 91 22.34 5.32 10.39
N SER A 92 21.27 6.10 10.45
CA SER A 92 20.64 6.74 9.29
C SER A 92 21.59 7.70 8.57
N GLU A 93 22.43 8.44 9.29
CA GLU A 93 23.39 9.37 8.67
C GLU A 93 24.45 8.61 7.87
N GLN A 94 25.02 7.56 8.45
CA GLN A 94 26.04 6.75 7.81
C GLN A 94 25.49 6.06 6.55
N ILE A 95 24.37 5.35 6.67
CA ILE A 95 23.81 4.60 5.54
C ILE A 95 23.34 5.51 4.40
N THR A 96 22.84 6.71 4.73
CA THR A 96 22.47 7.72 3.73
C THR A 96 23.71 8.21 3.01
N ALA A 97 24.79 8.53 3.73
CA ALA A 97 26.05 8.96 3.12
C ALA A 97 26.63 7.87 2.20
N GLU A 98 26.62 6.60 2.64
CA GLU A 98 27.08 5.47 1.83
C GLU A 98 26.25 5.26 0.56
N ALA A 99 24.92 5.36 0.65
CA ALA A 99 24.02 5.25 -0.50
C ALA A 99 24.25 6.40 -1.50
N TRP A 100 24.43 7.63 -1.00
CA TRP A 100 24.74 8.79 -1.84
C TRP A 100 26.08 8.66 -2.56
N GLN A 101 27.11 8.21 -1.85
CA GLN A 101 28.42 7.97 -2.44
C GLN A 101 28.33 6.92 -3.56
N GLU A 102 27.62 5.82 -3.33
CA GLU A 102 27.43 4.77 -4.33
C GLU A 102 26.68 5.30 -5.57
N TRP A 103 25.67 6.15 -5.39
CA TRP A 103 24.99 6.84 -6.48
C TRP A 103 25.92 7.80 -7.25
N GLU A 104 26.75 8.60 -6.57
CA GLU A 104 27.72 9.46 -7.24
C GLU A 104 28.73 8.67 -8.08
N GLU A 105 29.23 7.57 -7.53
CA GLU A 105 30.16 6.70 -8.25
C GLU A 105 29.48 6.05 -9.48
N TRP A 106 28.20 5.67 -9.34
CA TRP A 106 27.36 5.21 -10.45
C TRP A 106 27.21 6.25 -11.56
N GLN A 107 26.99 7.52 -11.18
CA GLN A 107 26.92 8.63 -12.13
C GLN A 107 28.27 8.87 -12.82
N LYS A 108 29.38 8.86 -12.06
CA LYS A 108 30.75 9.01 -12.59
C LYS A 108 31.09 7.91 -13.59
N ALA A 109 30.57 6.70 -13.40
CA ALA A 109 30.68 5.58 -14.33
C ALA A 109 29.81 5.71 -15.60
N ARG A 110 29.05 6.81 -15.75
CA ARG A 110 28.11 7.06 -16.85
C ARG A 110 27.02 5.98 -16.94
N LEU A 111 26.45 5.63 -15.79
CA LEU A 111 25.37 4.65 -15.66
C LEU A 111 24.06 5.28 -15.16
N ALA A 112 23.99 6.60 -15.06
CA ALA A 112 22.85 7.33 -14.48
C ALA A 112 21.51 7.06 -15.20
N ASP A 113 21.55 6.68 -16.48
CA ASP A 113 20.40 6.31 -17.31
C ASP A 113 20.03 4.82 -17.20
N ARG A 114 20.72 4.04 -16.37
CA ARG A 114 20.56 2.59 -16.21
C ARG A 114 20.03 2.26 -14.82
N SER A 115 18.99 1.44 -14.77
CA SER A 115 18.44 0.96 -13.50
C SER A 115 19.20 -0.28 -13.00
N PRO A 116 19.67 -0.30 -11.74
CA PRO A 116 20.19 -1.51 -11.11
C PRO A 116 19.13 -2.61 -10.90
N ASP A 117 17.84 -2.24 -10.93
CA ASP A 117 16.69 -3.16 -10.83
C ASP A 117 16.36 -3.87 -12.14
N ALA A 118 16.94 -3.41 -13.25
CA ALA A 118 16.73 -4.07 -14.53
C ALA A 118 17.64 -5.32 -14.65
N ALA A 119 17.17 -6.32 -15.37
CA ALA A 119 17.92 -7.54 -15.65
C ALA A 119 18.61 -7.45 -17.02
N PRO A 120 19.90 -7.80 -17.13
CA PRO A 120 20.57 -7.89 -18.41
C PRO A 120 20.04 -9.09 -19.22
N LEU A 121 19.67 -8.84 -20.47
CA LEU A 121 19.23 -9.82 -21.45
C LEU A 121 20.09 -9.71 -22.71
N ILE A 122 20.70 -10.82 -23.13
CA ILE A 122 21.45 -10.87 -24.40
C ILE A 122 20.46 -10.86 -25.57
N ILE A 123 20.51 -9.82 -26.39
CA ILE A 123 19.65 -9.66 -27.58
C ILE A 123 20.31 -10.23 -28.84
N LYS A 124 21.65 -10.13 -28.91
CA LYS A 124 22.44 -10.51 -30.10
C LYS A 124 23.48 -11.59 -29.76
N PRO A 125 23.04 -12.83 -29.51
CA PRO A 125 23.93 -13.90 -29.03
C PRO A 125 25.03 -14.27 -30.02
N GLU A 126 24.76 -14.31 -31.33
CA GLU A 126 25.76 -14.67 -32.34
C GLU A 126 26.86 -13.61 -32.48
N GLU A 127 26.50 -12.32 -32.42
CA GLU A 127 27.48 -11.23 -32.43
C GLU A 127 28.32 -11.22 -31.14
N LEU A 128 27.70 -11.49 -29.99
CA LEU A 128 28.40 -11.57 -28.71
C LEU A 128 29.40 -12.74 -28.68
N LYS A 129 29.01 -13.90 -29.21
CA LYS A 129 29.85 -15.11 -29.29
C LYS A 129 31.17 -14.88 -30.03
N GLN A 130 31.18 -13.97 -31.01
CA GLN A 130 32.40 -13.61 -31.75
C GLN A 130 33.32 -12.68 -30.95
N LYS A 131 32.78 -11.94 -29.97
CA LYS A 131 33.52 -10.94 -29.19
C LYS A 131 34.12 -11.46 -27.88
N VAL A 132 33.69 -12.64 -27.41
CA VAL A 132 34.12 -13.19 -26.12
C VAL A 132 34.57 -14.65 -26.25
N PRO A 133 35.49 -15.12 -25.38
CA PRO A 133 35.88 -16.54 -25.36
C PRO A 133 34.68 -17.47 -25.16
N GLN A 134 34.71 -18.65 -25.79
CA GLN A 134 33.58 -19.60 -25.76
C GLN A 134 33.10 -19.96 -24.34
N LYS A 135 34.05 -20.13 -23.40
CA LYS A 135 33.73 -20.38 -21.99
C LYS A 135 33.01 -19.21 -21.32
N THR A 136 33.43 -17.98 -21.63
CA THR A 136 32.79 -16.75 -21.15
C THR A 136 31.39 -16.61 -21.73
N PHE A 137 31.22 -16.85 -23.04
CA PHE A 137 29.93 -16.81 -23.71
C PHE A 137 28.91 -17.76 -23.05
N ALA A 138 29.33 -19.01 -22.79
CA ALA A 138 28.48 -20.00 -22.13
C ALA A 138 28.02 -19.55 -20.74
N GLY A 139 28.90 -18.91 -19.97
CA GLY A 139 28.56 -18.30 -18.68
C GLY A 139 27.60 -17.12 -18.82
N MET A 140 27.85 -16.22 -19.77
CA MET A 140 27.01 -15.05 -20.02
C MET A 140 25.59 -15.42 -20.42
N ILE A 141 25.40 -16.40 -21.31
CA ILE A 141 24.06 -16.88 -21.72
C ILE A 141 23.26 -17.40 -20.53
N LYS A 142 23.91 -18.08 -19.59
CA LYS A 142 23.23 -18.60 -18.39
C LYS A 142 22.82 -17.49 -17.42
N LEU A 143 23.63 -16.42 -17.32
CA LEU A 143 23.46 -15.37 -16.31
C LEU A 143 22.63 -14.17 -16.82
N LEU A 144 22.80 -13.80 -18.09
CA LEU A 144 22.26 -12.57 -18.69
C LEU A 144 21.05 -12.91 -19.57
N ASN A 145 20.05 -13.48 -18.92
CA ASN A 145 18.83 -14.02 -19.54
C ASN A 145 17.56 -13.21 -19.19
N GLY A 146 17.71 -12.02 -18.63
CA GLY A 146 16.58 -11.15 -18.25
C GLY A 146 15.84 -11.55 -16.97
N THR A 147 16.36 -12.50 -16.18
CA THR A 147 15.68 -12.96 -14.95
C THR A 147 16.26 -12.43 -13.65
N LYS A 148 17.57 -12.19 -13.60
CA LYS A 148 18.26 -11.64 -12.42
C LYS A 148 18.66 -10.20 -12.65
N THR A 149 18.39 -9.33 -11.70
CA THR A 149 18.71 -7.90 -11.81
C THR A 149 20.22 -7.66 -11.74
N VAL A 150 20.66 -6.47 -12.16
CA VAL A 150 22.06 -6.03 -12.01
C VAL A 150 22.48 -6.08 -10.53
N ARG A 151 21.61 -5.70 -9.61
CA ARG A 151 21.82 -5.84 -8.15
C ARG A 151 22.11 -7.29 -7.78
N GLU A 152 21.22 -8.22 -8.14
CA GLU A 152 21.36 -9.63 -7.79
C GLU A 152 22.63 -10.26 -8.35
N LEU A 153 22.95 -9.96 -9.60
CA LEU A 153 24.18 -10.44 -10.24
C LEU A 153 25.43 -9.83 -9.60
N SER A 154 25.38 -8.58 -9.15
CA SER A 154 26.51 -7.95 -8.46
C SER A 154 26.81 -8.57 -7.09
N LEU A 155 25.77 -9.03 -6.38
CA LEU A 155 25.92 -9.78 -5.13
C LEU A 155 26.61 -11.13 -5.39
N GLU A 156 26.18 -11.87 -6.41
CA GLU A 156 26.70 -13.22 -6.71
C GLU A 156 28.10 -13.22 -7.35
N LEU A 157 28.40 -12.25 -8.21
CA LEU A 157 29.58 -12.30 -9.08
C LEU A 157 30.69 -11.34 -8.65
N THR A 158 30.37 -10.29 -7.90
CA THR A 158 31.32 -9.21 -7.60
C THR A 158 31.35 -8.80 -6.13
N GLN A 159 30.94 -9.68 -5.22
CA GLN A 159 30.96 -9.42 -3.78
C GLN A 159 30.25 -8.11 -3.43
N GLN A 160 29.04 -7.92 -3.98
CA GLN A 160 28.18 -6.75 -3.74
C GLN A 160 28.72 -5.44 -4.32
N ASN A 161 29.71 -5.48 -5.23
CA ASN A 161 30.18 -4.29 -5.92
C ASN A 161 29.38 -4.03 -7.20
N LEU A 162 28.34 -3.21 -7.07
CA LEU A 162 27.39 -2.89 -8.13
C LEU A 162 28.07 -2.28 -9.37
N ILE A 163 29.00 -1.35 -9.16
CA ILE A 163 29.73 -0.64 -10.22
C ILE A 163 30.64 -1.58 -10.99
N LYS A 164 31.36 -2.46 -10.28
CA LYS A 164 32.27 -3.43 -10.88
C LYS A 164 31.52 -4.36 -11.82
N PHE A 165 30.40 -4.95 -11.40
CA PHE A 165 29.61 -5.81 -12.27
C PHE A 165 29.09 -5.03 -13.48
N THR A 166 28.50 -3.86 -13.26
CA THR A 166 27.88 -3.08 -14.33
C THR A 166 28.91 -2.60 -15.35
N SER A 167 30.10 -2.22 -14.90
CA SER A 167 31.21 -1.84 -15.78
C SER A 167 31.67 -3.00 -16.68
N LEU A 168 31.60 -4.26 -16.22
CA LEU A 168 31.94 -5.44 -17.03
C LEU A 168 30.95 -5.66 -18.18
N VAL A 169 29.67 -5.31 -17.98
CA VAL A 169 28.63 -5.49 -19.00
C VAL A 169 28.34 -4.23 -19.82
N LYS A 170 28.78 -3.05 -19.35
CA LYS A 170 28.48 -1.75 -19.94
C LYS A 170 28.77 -1.67 -21.43
N GLY A 171 29.96 -2.11 -21.87
CA GLY A 171 30.33 -2.03 -23.30
C GLY A 171 29.39 -2.83 -24.21
N TYR A 172 28.82 -3.93 -23.72
CA TYR A 172 27.85 -4.73 -24.45
C TYR A 172 26.46 -4.08 -24.43
N ILE A 173 26.12 -3.37 -23.36
CA ILE A 173 24.89 -2.56 -23.27
C ILE A 173 24.97 -1.38 -24.25
N ASP A 174 26.07 -0.62 -24.23
CA ASP A 174 26.29 0.53 -25.10
C ASP A 174 26.23 0.16 -26.60
N THR A 175 26.64 -1.06 -26.94
CA THR A 175 26.62 -1.58 -28.33
C THR A 175 25.31 -2.28 -28.71
N GLY A 176 24.34 -2.37 -27.80
CA GLY A 176 23.05 -3.04 -28.03
C GLY A 176 23.13 -4.56 -28.12
N LEU A 177 24.22 -5.18 -27.65
CA LEU A 177 24.33 -6.64 -27.55
C LEU A 177 23.57 -7.18 -26.34
N ILE A 178 23.47 -6.37 -25.29
CA ILE A 178 22.71 -6.63 -24.06
C ILE A 178 21.72 -5.49 -23.85
N GLU A 179 20.51 -5.82 -23.47
CA GLU A 179 19.48 -4.88 -23.05
C GLU A 179 19.22 -5.03 -21.55
N LEU A 180 18.84 -3.95 -20.88
CA LEU A 180 18.37 -3.99 -19.50
C LEU A 180 16.85 -3.99 -19.51
N VAL A 181 16.24 -5.13 -19.21
CA VAL A 181 14.79 -5.32 -19.20
C VAL A 181 14.22 -5.18 -17.79
N GLU A 182 13.01 -4.64 -17.70
CA GLU A 182 12.31 -4.51 -16.43
C GLU A 182 11.94 -5.89 -15.86
N VAL A 183 12.13 -6.06 -14.56
CA VAL A 183 11.74 -7.28 -13.83
C VAL A 183 10.56 -6.91 -12.95
N SER A 184 9.46 -7.65 -13.06
CA SER A 184 8.30 -7.43 -12.20
C SER A 184 8.60 -7.77 -10.76
N ASP A 185 8.13 -6.90 -9.85
CA ASP A 185 8.17 -7.15 -8.43
C ASP A 185 7.38 -8.39 -8.04
N PHE A 186 7.72 -8.90 -6.87
CA PHE A 186 7.02 -10.04 -6.29
C PHE A 186 5.73 -9.58 -5.64
N SER A 187 4.63 -10.25 -5.98
CA SER A 187 3.36 -10.04 -5.29
C SER A 187 3.48 -10.42 -3.81
N SER A 188 3.00 -9.56 -2.92
CA SER A 188 2.85 -9.88 -1.50
C SER A 188 2.06 -11.19 -1.33
N PRO A 189 2.53 -12.14 -0.50
CA PRO A 189 1.76 -13.34 -0.17
C PRO A 189 0.54 -12.97 0.67
N ILE A 190 0.57 -11.83 1.37
CA ILE A 190 -0.60 -11.36 2.10
C ILE A 190 -1.42 -10.53 1.13
N LYS A 191 -2.72 -10.82 1.01
CA LYS A 191 -3.64 -9.84 0.40
C LYS A 191 -3.47 -8.58 1.22
N GLU A 192 -2.84 -7.56 0.66
CA GLU A 192 -2.85 -6.22 1.23
C GLU A 192 -4.31 -5.95 1.57
N ILE A 193 -4.59 -5.87 2.87
CA ILE A 193 -5.88 -5.37 3.31
C ILE A 193 -5.78 -3.91 2.92
N ASP A 194 -6.44 -3.55 1.82
CA ASP A 194 -6.58 -2.17 1.42
C ASP A 194 -7.05 -1.41 2.66
N THR A 195 -6.16 -0.62 3.25
CA THR A 195 -6.44 0.33 4.35
C THR A 195 -7.40 1.45 3.91
N TYR A 196 -8.13 1.22 2.82
CA TYR A 196 -9.18 2.08 2.35
C TYR A 196 -10.30 2.07 3.37
N VAL A 197 -10.35 3.12 4.18
CA VAL A 197 -11.47 3.44 5.04
C VAL A 197 -12.55 4.09 4.18
N PRO A 198 -13.72 3.44 3.99
CA PRO A 198 -14.77 4.00 3.16
C PRO A 198 -15.19 5.40 3.61
N LEU A 199 -15.46 6.26 2.63
CA LEU A 199 -15.97 7.61 2.82
C LEU A 199 -17.49 7.61 2.67
N ILE A 200 -18.18 7.99 3.72
CA ILE A 200 -19.64 8.11 3.74
C ILE A 200 -20.01 9.59 3.68
N ALA A 201 -20.82 9.97 2.69
CA ALA A 201 -21.33 11.32 2.55
C ALA A 201 -22.75 11.45 3.15
N CYS A 202 -23.07 12.63 3.66
CA CYS A 202 -24.42 12.99 4.07
C CYS A 202 -24.79 14.35 3.47
N ILE A 203 -25.88 14.42 2.71
CA ILE A 203 -26.47 15.66 2.22
C ILE A 203 -27.73 15.94 3.04
N ASP A 204 -27.70 16.98 3.87
CA ASP A 204 -28.82 17.42 4.71
C ASP A 204 -28.61 18.92 5.02
N ASP A 205 -29.65 19.74 4.95
CA ASP A 205 -29.56 21.18 5.23
C ASP A 205 -29.59 21.47 6.74
N SER A 206 -29.94 20.47 7.57
CA SER A 206 -29.89 20.55 9.02
C SER A 206 -28.49 20.22 9.56
N PRO A 207 -27.77 21.20 10.15
CA PRO A 207 -26.44 20.95 10.72
C PRO A 207 -26.48 19.95 11.88
N ILE A 208 -27.61 19.88 12.60
CA ILE A 208 -27.81 18.94 13.71
C ILE A 208 -27.83 17.50 13.18
N ILE A 209 -28.53 17.24 12.07
CA ILE A 209 -28.58 15.90 11.49
C ILE A 209 -27.20 15.50 10.95
N CYS A 210 -26.50 16.40 10.26
CA CYS A 210 -25.12 16.14 9.82
C CYS A 210 -24.20 15.76 10.98
N GLN A 211 -24.29 16.47 12.12
CA GLN A 211 -23.46 16.19 13.29
C GLN A 211 -23.81 14.83 13.93
N ILE A 212 -25.10 14.48 14.02
CA ILE A 212 -25.52 13.16 14.52
C ILE A 212 -24.99 12.04 13.61
N MET A 213 -25.15 12.20 12.30
CA MET A 213 -24.65 11.24 11.31
C MET A 213 -23.13 11.12 11.36
N GLU A 214 -22.42 12.23 11.52
CA GLU A 214 -20.96 12.25 11.65
C GLU A 214 -20.50 11.40 12.85
N THR A 215 -21.10 11.61 14.02
CA THR A 215 -20.79 10.83 15.23
C THR A 215 -21.04 9.35 14.99
N ILE A 216 -22.22 8.97 14.49
CA ILE A 216 -22.57 7.56 14.26
C ILE A 216 -21.60 6.89 13.27
N VAL A 217 -21.28 7.57 12.16
CA VAL A 217 -20.39 7.06 11.11
C VAL A 217 -18.96 6.91 11.61
N LYS A 218 -18.44 7.92 12.32
CA LYS A 218 -17.09 7.89 12.88
C LYS A 218 -16.93 6.84 13.99
N ASP A 219 -17.95 6.65 14.83
CA ASP A 219 -17.98 5.58 15.84
C ASP A 219 -17.91 4.17 15.22
N CYS A 220 -18.27 4.04 13.94
CA CYS A 220 -18.11 2.81 13.17
C CYS A 220 -16.75 2.67 12.45
N GLY A 221 -15.86 3.65 12.61
CA GLY A 221 -14.52 3.63 12.01
C GLY A 221 -14.50 4.00 10.53
N TYR A 222 -15.51 4.72 10.04
CA TYR A 222 -15.58 5.22 8.66
C TYR A 222 -15.26 6.72 8.58
N ARG A 223 -14.87 7.18 7.40
CA ARG A 223 -14.71 8.60 7.12
C ARG A 223 -16.07 9.23 6.81
N PHE A 224 -16.24 10.49 7.17
CA PHE A 224 -17.50 11.22 6.96
C PHE A 224 -17.30 12.51 6.16
N LEU A 225 -18.26 12.84 5.30
CA LEU A 225 -18.34 14.09 4.54
C LEU A 225 -19.75 14.68 4.63
N ALA A 226 -19.88 15.81 5.32
CA ALA A 226 -21.13 16.58 5.34
C ALA A 226 -21.22 17.51 4.13
N ILE A 227 -22.42 17.61 3.54
CA ILE A 227 -22.74 18.50 2.44
C ILE A 227 -24.06 19.22 2.76
N SER A 228 -24.00 20.50 3.11
CA SER A 228 -25.18 21.28 3.49
C SER A 228 -25.80 22.10 2.35
N ASP A 229 -25.12 22.23 1.21
CA ASP A 229 -25.61 22.94 0.02
C ASP A 229 -25.90 21.94 -1.10
N GLU A 230 -27.18 21.67 -1.33
CA GLU A 230 -27.68 20.70 -2.29
C GLU A 230 -27.26 21.05 -3.73
N LEU A 231 -27.04 22.33 -4.04
CA LEU A 231 -26.59 22.77 -5.36
C LEU A 231 -25.12 22.42 -5.64
N ARG A 232 -24.30 22.27 -4.59
CA ARG A 232 -22.88 21.91 -4.72
C ARG A 232 -22.65 20.41 -4.62
N ALA A 233 -23.67 19.65 -4.25
CA ALA A 233 -23.57 18.22 -3.96
C ALA A 233 -22.88 17.44 -5.07
N VAL A 234 -23.34 17.56 -6.32
CA VAL A 234 -22.78 16.80 -7.45
C VAL A 234 -21.27 17.06 -7.62
N ASN A 235 -20.84 18.31 -7.55
CA ASN A 235 -19.42 18.68 -7.71
C ASN A 235 -18.57 18.16 -6.55
N ILE A 236 -19.07 18.25 -5.31
CA ILE A 236 -18.37 17.76 -4.12
C ILE A 236 -18.26 16.22 -4.18
N LEU A 237 -19.34 15.54 -4.54
CA LEU A 237 -19.35 14.08 -4.70
C LEU A 237 -18.39 13.62 -5.80
N LEU A 238 -18.29 14.34 -6.92
CA LEU A 238 -17.36 13.99 -8.01
C LEU A 238 -15.89 14.11 -7.58
N LYS A 239 -15.59 15.10 -6.73
CA LYS A 239 -14.25 15.32 -6.19
C LYS A 239 -13.88 14.26 -5.14
N HIS A 240 -14.80 13.95 -4.23
CA HIS A 240 -14.52 13.13 -3.05
C HIS A 240 -14.86 11.65 -3.20
N LYS A 241 -15.72 11.28 -4.16
CA LYS A 241 -16.09 9.91 -4.53
C LYS A 241 -16.40 9.03 -3.31
N PRO A 242 -17.48 9.33 -2.57
CA PRO A 242 -17.87 8.50 -1.43
C PRO A 242 -18.35 7.11 -1.85
N ASP A 243 -18.34 6.18 -0.92
CA ASP A 243 -18.79 4.79 -1.08
C ASP A 243 -20.24 4.58 -0.67
N LEU A 244 -20.82 5.52 0.09
CA LEU A 244 -22.22 5.52 0.51
C LEU A 244 -22.69 6.97 0.67
N LEU A 245 -23.91 7.25 0.25
CA LEU A 245 -24.54 8.56 0.42
C LEU A 245 -25.84 8.45 1.22
N PHE A 246 -25.91 9.14 2.35
CA PHE A 246 -27.17 9.49 3.01
C PHE A 246 -27.69 10.82 2.45
N LEU A 247 -28.94 10.86 2.01
CA LEU A 247 -29.52 12.01 1.33
C LEU A 247 -30.85 12.38 1.97
N ASP A 248 -30.98 13.60 2.47
CA ASP A 248 -32.25 14.10 2.95
C ASP A 248 -33.27 14.21 1.82
N TYR A 249 -34.51 13.84 2.13
CA TYR A 249 -35.61 13.97 1.22
C TYR A 249 -36.06 15.44 1.10
N ILE A 250 -36.19 16.15 2.22
CA ILE A 250 -36.78 17.49 2.25
C ILE A 250 -35.65 18.51 2.35
N MET A 251 -35.34 19.18 1.24
CA MET A 251 -34.36 20.29 1.22
C MET A 251 -34.94 21.50 0.47
N PRO A 252 -34.45 22.72 0.74
CA PRO A 252 -35.10 23.96 0.30
C PRO A 252 -35.18 24.16 -1.22
N LYS A 253 -34.17 23.70 -1.98
CA LYS A 253 -34.07 24.00 -3.44
C LYS A 253 -34.31 22.80 -4.34
N VAL A 254 -33.87 21.62 -3.92
CA VAL A 254 -33.99 20.36 -4.69
C VAL A 254 -34.33 19.26 -3.72
N ASN A 255 -35.37 18.47 -3.97
CA ASN A 255 -35.70 17.36 -3.07
C ASN A 255 -34.79 16.15 -3.31
N GLY A 256 -34.72 15.25 -2.33
CA GLY A 256 -33.83 14.08 -2.36
C GLY A 256 -34.10 13.12 -3.51
N TYR A 257 -35.35 12.98 -3.98
CA TYR A 257 -35.65 12.11 -5.13
C TYR A 257 -35.16 12.70 -6.45
N GLU A 258 -35.34 14.01 -6.64
CA GLU A 258 -34.82 14.73 -7.80
C GLU A 258 -33.30 14.65 -7.85
N LEU A 259 -32.63 14.92 -6.72
CA LEU A 259 -31.18 14.85 -6.63
C LEU A 259 -30.67 13.42 -6.84
N CYS A 260 -31.33 12.40 -6.27
CA CYS A 260 -31.03 11.00 -6.52
C CYS A 260 -31.13 10.65 -8.03
N GLY A 261 -32.23 11.06 -8.68
CA GLY A 261 -32.41 10.86 -10.11
C GLY A 261 -31.38 11.58 -10.98
N MET A 262 -30.91 12.77 -10.55
CA MET A 262 -29.80 13.48 -11.19
C MET A 262 -28.48 12.72 -11.03
N LEU A 263 -28.18 12.24 -9.82
CA LEU A 263 -26.96 11.48 -9.54
C LEU A 263 -26.90 10.19 -10.36
N ARG A 264 -28.03 9.46 -10.49
CA ARG A 264 -28.11 8.23 -11.28
C ARG A 264 -27.83 8.41 -12.77
N LYS A 265 -27.99 9.63 -13.31
CA LYS A 265 -27.63 9.96 -14.70
C LYS A 265 -26.13 10.20 -14.90
N VAL A 266 -25.36 10.33 -13.82
CA VAL A 266 -23.91 10.51 -13.84
C VAL A 266 -23.26 9.13 -13.76
N PRO A 267 -22.47 8.69 -14.77
CA PRO A 267 -21.90 7.34 -14.79
C PRO A 267 -21.11 6.96 -13.54
N GLN A 268 -20.43 7.93 -12.92
CA GLN A 268 -19.64 7.73 -11.71
C GLN A 268 -20.47 7.40 -10.47
N PHE A 269 -21.78 7.68 -10.47
CA PHE A 269 -22.68 7.41 -9.35
C PHE A 269 -23.77 6.40 -9.70
N ALA A 270 -23.67 5.71 -10.84
CA ALA A 270 -24.65 4.69 -11.24
C ALA A 270 -24.81 3.61 -10.14
N GLU A 271 -23.69 3.15 -9.61
CA GLU A 271 -23.62 2.09 -8.60
C GLU A 271 -23.47 2.61 -7.15
N LEU A 272 -23.39 3.93 -6.94
CA LEU A 272 -23.25 4.50 -5.60
C LEU A 272 -24.46 4.12 -4.74
N PRO A 273 -24.33 3.46 -3.59
CA PRO A 273 -25.45 3.26 -2.70
C PRO A 273 -25.99 4.61 -2.19
N ILE A 274 -27.27 4.90 -2.46
CA ILE A 274 -27.94 6.15 -2.04
C ILE A 274 -29.08 5.79 -1.09
N VAL A 275 -28.98 6.24 0.14
CA VAL A 275 -29.97 6.01 1.21
C VAL A 275 -30.72 7.31 1.45
N ILE A 276 -32.03 7.31 1.22
CA ILE A 276 -32.85 8.50 1.44
C ILE A 276 -33.34 8.54 2.90
N LEU A 277 -33.12 9.68 3.56
CA LEU A 277 -33.63 9.97 4.89
C LEU A 277 -34.94 10.74 4.76
N THR A 278 -36.03 10.25 5.34
CA THR A 278 -37.34 10.89 5.22
C THR A 278 -38.13 10.88 6.52
N ALA A 279 -38.89 11.93 6.82
CA ALA A 279 -39.81 11.97 7.95
C ALA A 279 -41.17 11.31 7.65
N HIS A 280 -41.44 10.94 6.38
CA HIS A 280 -42.76 10.49 5.95
C HIS A 280 -42.81 8.96 5.78
N GLN A 281 -43.65 8.30 6.57
CA GLN A 281 -43.94 6.86 6.47
C GLN A 281 -45.26 6.63 5.72
N ASN A 282 -45.25 6.76 4.39
CA ASN A 282 -46.41 6.38 3.58
C ASN A 282 -46.01 5.51 2.38
N LEU A 283 -46.97 4.75 1.85
CA LEU A 283 -46.74 3.81 0.74
C LEU A 283 -46.29 4.52 -0.55
N LEU A 284 -46.76 5.76 -0.77
CA LEU A 284 -46.43 6.54 -1.96
C LEU A 284 -44.92 6.88 -2.01
N GLU A 285 -44.32 7.21 -0.87
CA GLU A 285 -42.89 7.50 -0.76
C GLU A 285 -42.03 6.25 -1.04
N GLN A 286 -42.48 5.06 -0.63
CA GLN A 286 -41.79 3.82 -0.96
C GLN A 286 -41.79 3.55 -2.48
N PHE A 287 -42.90 3.82 -3.16
CA PHE A 287 -42.96 3.74 -4.62
C PHE A 287 -42.06 4.77 -5.29
N ARG A 288 -42.03 6.01 -4.80
CA ARG A 288 -41.17 7.08 -5.33
C ARG A 288 -39.68 6.77 -5.17
N GLY A 289 -39.26 6.23 -4.02
CA GLY A 289 -37.87 5.82 -3.82
C GLY A 289 -37.41 4.73 -4.79
N LYS A 290 -38.26 3.74 -5.08
CA LYS A 290 -37.95 2.74 -6.11
C LYS A 290 -37.76 3.36 -7.49
N ILE A 291 -38.55 4.38 -7.84
CA ILE A 291 -38.48 5.05 -9.14
C ILE A 291 -37.26 5.97 -9.25
N SER A 292 -36.84 6.62 -8.14
CA SER A 292 -35.67 7.50 -8.13
C SER A 292 -34.33 6.75 -8.23
N GLY A 293 -34.35 5.42 -8.04
CA GLY A 293 -33.16 4.59 -8.01
C GLY A 293 -32.38 4.63 -6.69
N CYS A 294 -33.02 5.00 -5.57
CA CYS A 294 -32.35 4.91 -4.27
C CYS A 294 -32.23 3.44 -3.83
N SER A 295 -31.18 3.13 -3.07
CA SER A 295 -30.89 1.78 -2.59
C SER A 295 -31.75 1.42 -1.37
N THR A 296 -31.96 2.36 -0.46
CA THR A 296 -32.69 2.14 0.81
C THR A 296 -33.34 3.43 1.30
N LEU A 297 -34.39 3.29 2.11
CA LEU A 297 -35.07 4.39 2.81
C LEU A 297 -34.90 4.22 4.32
N ILE A 298 -34.52 5.29 5.01
CA ILE A 298 -34.49 5.36 6.49
C ILE A 298 -35.46 6.45 6.94
N TYR A 299 -36.26 6.13 7.96
CA TYR A 299 -37.18 7.09 8.54
C TYR A 299 -36.53 7.90 9.66
N LYS A 300 -36.68 9.22 9.63
CA LYS A 300 -36.30 10.12 10.71
C LYS A 300 -37.31 9.96 11.88
N PRO A 301 -36.89 9.99 13.16
CA PRO A 301 -35.53 10.28 13.64
C PRO A 301 -34.57 9.12 13.41
N VAL A 302 -33.36 9.45 12.96
CA VAL A 302 -32.34 8.47 12.61
C VAL A 302 -31.79 7.84 13.88
N LYS A 303 -31.88 6.51 13.97
CA LYS A 303 -31.30 5.73 15.08
C LYS A 303 -29.95 5.16 14.67
N ALA A 304 -28.97 5.22 15.57
CA ALA A 304 -27.62 4.72 15.33
C ALA A 304 -27.61 3.27 14.84
N GLU A 305 -28.33 2.38 15.52
CA GLU A 305 -28.49 0.97 15.15
C GLU A 305 -28.94 0.75 13.70
N VAL A 306 -29.88 1.55 13.20
CA VAL A 306 -30.38 1.46 11.82
C VAL A 306 -29.30 1.92 10.83
N VAL A 307 -28.64 3.04 11.10
CA VAL A 307 -27.54 3.55 10.26
C VAL A 307 -26.41 2.54 10.18
N LYS A 308 -26.00 1.97 11.31
CA LYS A 308 -24.93 0.94 11.37
C LYS A 308 -25.28 -0.29 10.53
N ALA A 309 -26.52 -0.77 10.64
CA ALA A 309 -27.02 -1.88 9.85
C ALA A 309 -26.99 -1.55 8.35
N THR A 310 -27.49 -0.39 7.94
CA THR A 310 -27.49 0.06 6.55
C THR A 310 -26.08 0.24 5.99
N ILE A 311 -25.14 0.79 6.77
CA ILE A 311 -23.74 0.88 6.36
C ILE A 311 -23.18 -0.52 6.12
N THR A 312 -23.46 -1.48 7.00
CA THR A 312 -22.98 -2.87 6.88
C THR A 312 -23.63 -3.62 5.73
N GLU A 313 -24.87 -3.29 5.37
CA GLU A 313 -25.60 -3.87 4.24
C GLU A 313 -25.01 -3.43 2.90
N HIS A 314 -24.69 -2.13 2.76
CA HIS A 314 -24.23 -1.55 1.50
C HIS A 314 -22.71 -1.50 1.35
N LEU A 315 -21.95 -1.56 2.44
CA LEU A 315 -20.49 -1.64 2.42
C LEU A 315 -20.03 -3.08 2.73
N ASN A 316 -18.96 -3.50 2.05
CA ASN A 316 -18.46 -4.88 2.04
C ASN A 316 -18.22 -5.44 3.48
N PRO A 317 -18.73 -6.63 3.86
CA PRO A 317 -18.68 -7.18 5.23
C PRO A 317 -17.29 -7.39 5.84
N ASN A 318 -16.22 -7.34 5.03
CA ASN A 318 -14.84 -7.50 5.50
C ASN A 318 -14.34 -6.33 6.35
N TYR A 319 -15.01 -5.17 6.33
CA TYR A 319 -14.59 -4.01 7.13
C TYR A 319 -15.16 -4.04 8.57
N THR A 320 -16.41 -4.51 8.74
CA THR A 320 -17.14 -4.38 10.01
C THR A 320 -16.70 -5.37 11.10
N GLN A 321 -16.10 -6.52 10.75
CA GLN A 321 -15.72 -7.54 11.75
C GLN A 321 -14.41 -7.24 12.51
N LYS A 322 -13.49 -6.41 11.98
CA LYS A 322 -12.19 -6.16 12.61
C LYS A 322 -12.20 -5.07 13.70
N ASN A 323 -13.03 -4.03 13.57
CA ASN A 323 -13.02 -2.91 14.52
C ASN A 323 -13.80 -3.15 15.82
N SER A 324 -14.64 -4.18 15.89
CA SER A 324 -15.31 -4.59 17.14
C SER A 324 -14.38 -5.30 18.13
N LEU A 325 -13.24 -5.83 17.68
CA LEU A 325 -12.26 -6.54 18.52
C LEU A 325 -11.18 -5.61 19.10
N SER A 326 -10.87 -4.48 18.44
CA SER A 326 -9.84 -3.54 18.90
C SER A 326 -10.33 -2.58 20.01
N ASN A 327 -11.62 -2.25 20.04
CA ASN A 327 -12.17 -1.27 21.00
C ASN A 327 -12.51 -1.84 22.40
N GLN A 328 -12.29 -3.14 22.66
CA GLN A 328 -12.50 -3.72 23.99
C GLN A 328 -11.24 -3.79 24.87
N MET A 329 -10.05 -3.41 24.36
CA MET A 329 -8.79 -3.55 25.11
C MET A 329 -8.16 -2.24 25.63
N THR A 330 -8.73 -1.06 25.35
CA THR A 330 -8.08 0.23 25.69
C THR A 330 -8.61 0.94 26.93
N ASN A 331 -9.44 0.31 27.76
CA ASN A 331 -10.05 0.98 28.93
C ASN A 331 -9.46 0.64 30.30
N ASP A 332 -8.24 0.08 30.35
CA ASP A 332 -7.50 -0.02 31.61
C ASP A 332 -6.07 0.52 31.45
N SER A 333 -5.73 1.48 32.31
CA SER A 333 -4.38 2.02 32.61
C SER A 333 -4.03 3.37 31.97
N ALA A 334 -4.49 4.46 32.60
CA ALA A 334 -3.88 5.78 32.45
C ALA A 334 -3.43 6.31 33.83
N VAL A 335 -2.12 6.28 34.13
CA VAL A 335 -1.47 7.11 35.16
C VAL A 335 0.02 7.35 34.80
N ASN A 336 0.39 8.63 34.61
CA ASN A 336 1.70 9.33 34.78
C ASN A 336 3.01 8.66 34.26
N GLN A 337 4.00 9.35 33.67
CA GLN A 337 4.57 10.66 34.02
C GLN A 337 5.56 11.11 32.91
N SER A 338 5.73 12.42 32.78
CA SER A 338 6.66 13.13 31.88
C SER A 338 8.15 12.94 32.22
N LYS A 339 9.01 12.82 31.19
CA LYS A 339 10.36 13.43 31.13
C LYS A 339 10.92 13.38 29.70
N SER A 340 11.58 14.47 29.31
CA SER A 340 12.17 14.77 28.00
C SER A 340 13.59 14.22 27.86
N GLU A 341 13.90 13.53 26.75
CA GLU A 341 15.26 13.22 26.24
C GLU A 341 15.19 12.80 24.74
N PRO A 342 16.32 12.73 23.99
CA PRO A 342 16.42 13.16 22.59
C PRO A 342 15.88 12.18 21.54
N LEU A 343 15.53 12.74 20.38
CA LEU A 343 14.93 12.07 19.22
C LEU A 343 15.88 11.06 18.56
N TYR A 344 15.63 9.77 18.79
CA TYR A 344 16.07 8.67 17.93
C TYR A 344 14.87 8.21 17.10
N PHE A 345 15.02 8.14 15.77
CA PHE A 345 13.98 7.59 14.90
C PHE A 345 14.13 6.07 14.81
N SER A 346 13.08 5.36 15.24
CA SER A 346 12.85 3.95 14.97
C SER A 346 12.30 3.79 13.55
N VAL A 347 12.91 2.91 12.74
CA VAL A 347 12.36 2.47 11.45
C VAL A 347 11.71 1.10 11.63
#